data_AF-A0A2C4QRH8-F1
#
_entry.id   AF-A0A2C4QRH8-F1
#
_cell.length_a   1.000
_cell.length_b   1.000
_cell.length_c   1.000
_cell.angle_alpha   90.00
_cell.angle_beta   90.00
_cell.angle_gamma   90.00
#
_symmetry.space_group_name_H-M   'P 1'
#
loop_
_entity.id
_entity.type
_entity.pdbx_description
1 polymer ?
#
loop_
_entity_poly.entity_id
_entity_poly.type
_entity_poly.pdbx_seq_one_letter_code
_entity_poly.pdbx_strand_id
1 'polypeptide(L)' 'MKEYEYVLLNKEMSERLNIGVSILRKWAAALEKTGYYWEKNDDGTRYYTHYDQDTLILFKS' A
#
# COMPACT_ATOMS: atom_id res chain seq x y z
N MET A 1 -12.39 6.56 18.26
CA MET A 1 -11.91 6.05 16.96
C MET A 1 -11.76 7.24 16.05
N LYS A 2 -10.52 7.58 15.63
CA LYS A 2 -10.33 8.61 14.60
C LYS A 2 -10.99 8.11 13.32
N GLU A 3 -11.76 8.96 12.66
CA GLU A 3 -12.38 8.70 11.35
C GLU A 3 -11.33 8.09 10.43
N TYR A 4 -11.52 6.84 10.03
CA TYR A 4 -10.69 6.25 8.99
C TYR A 4 -11.09 6.93 7.68
N GLU A 5 -10.26 7.87 7.23
CA GLU A 5 -10.05 8.05 5.79
C GLU A 5 -9.94 6.66 5.16
N TYR A 6 -10.83 6.36 4.22
CA TYR A 6 -10.99 5.05 3.60
C TYR A 6 -9.66 4.34 3.32
N VAL A 7 -9.47 3.15 3.89
CA VAL A 7 -8.33 2.28 3.56
C VAL A 7 -8.57 1.58 2.23
N LEU A 8 -7.58 1.58 1.36
CA LEU A 8 -7.63 0.97 0.03
C LEU A 8 -7.08 -0.45 0.08
N LEU A 9 -7.64 -1.34 -0.73
CA LEU A 9 -7.10 -2.66 -1.01
C LEU A 9 -6.12 -2.63 -2.19
N ASN A 10 -5.42 -3.75 -2.41
CA ASN A 10 -4.45 -3.89 -3.50
C ASN A 10 -4.97 -3.42 -4.87
N LYS A 11 -6.23 -3.74 -5.20
CA LYS A 11 -6.83 -3.36 -6.48
C LYS A 11 -6.94 -1.84 -6.61
N GLU A 12 -7.55 -1.21 -5.61
CA GLU A 12 -7.81 0.23 -5.62
C GLU A 12 -6.52 1.04 -5.59
N MET A 13 -5.54 0.64 -4.78
CA MET A 13 -4.23 1.29 -4.74
C MET A 13 -3.48 1.13 -6.07
N SER A 14 -3.58 -0.04 -6.71
CA SER A 14 -2.96 -0.26 -8.02
C SER A 14 -3.57 0.62 -9.13
N GLU A 15 -4.89 0.81 -9.09
CA GLU A 15 -5.61 1.70 -10.01
C GLU A 15 -5.21 3.16 -9.77
N ARG A 16 -5.12 3.61 -8.52
CA ARG A 16 -4.68 4.97 -8.18
C ARG A 16 -3.26 5.28 -8.64
N LEU A 17 -2.34 4.33 -8.47
CA LEU A 17 -0.93 4.49 -8.86
C LEU A 17 -0.69 4.23 -10.36
N ASN A 18 -1.72 3.78 -11.07
CA ASN A 18 -1.67 3.33 -12.46
C ASN A 18 -0.53 2.32 -12.69
N ILE A 19 -0.50 1.27 -11.88
CA ILE A 19 0.46 0.15 -11.96
C ILE A 19 -0.26 -1.18 -11.84
N GLY A 20 0.37 -2.28 -12.28
CA GLY A 20 -0.15 -3.61 -12.03
C GLY A 20 -0.07 -4.00 -10.55
N VAL A 21 -1.05 -4.76 -10.05
CA VAL A 21 -1.07 -5.29 -8.66
C VAL A 21 0.21 -6.09 -8.33
N SER A 22 0.79 -6.77 -9.32
CA SER A 22 2.06 -7.50 -9.14
C SER A 22 3.25 -6.57 -8.86
N ILE A 23 3.28 -5.38 -9.47
CA ILE A 23 4.29 -4.34 -9.22
C ILE A 23 4.07 -3.75 -7.83
N LEU A 24 2.82 -3.40 -7.48
CA LEU A 24 2.46 -2.91 -6.16
C LEU A 24 2.96 -3.86 -5.05
N ARG A 25 2.70 -5.17 -5.19
CA ARG A 25 3.15 -6.17 -4.21
C ARG A 25 4.68 -6.25 -4.09
N LYS A 26 5.41 -6.11 -5.22
CA LYS A 26 6.88 -6.09 -5.21
C LYS A 26 7.42 -4.86 -4.48
N TRP A 27 6.83 -3.69 -4.72
CA TRP A 27 7.22 -2.45 -4.04
C TRP A 27 6.91 -2.51 -2.55
N ALA A 28 5.70 -2.95 -2.18
CA ALA A 28 5.33 -3.14 -0.79
C ALA A 28 6.28 -4.10 -0.05
N ALA A 29 6.63 -5.22 -0.68
CA ALA A 29 7.58 -6.17 -0.11
C ALA A 29 9.02 -5.62 -0.03
N ALA A 30 9.43 -4.75 -0.96
CA ALA A 30 10.73 -4.08 -0.89
C ALA A 30 10.78 -3.10 0.28
N LEU A 31 9.72 -2.33 0.49
CA LEU A 31 9.57 -1.42 1.63
C LEU A 31 9.48 -2.19 2.97
N GLU A 32 8.82 -3.35 3.03
CA GLU A 32 8.85 -4.20 4.24
C GLU A 32 10.29 -4.57 4.64
N LYS A 33 11.14 -4.88 3.65
CA LYS A 33 12.54 -5.23 3.90
C LYS A 33 13.36 -4.05 4.43
N THR A 34 12.93 -2.82 4.18
CA THR A 34 13.57 -1.61 4.74
C THR A 34 12.99 -1.23 6.11
N GLY A 35 12.08 -2.03 6.66
CA GLY A 35 11.45 -1.80 7.96
C GLY A 35 10.12 -1.05 7.89
N TYR A 36 9.56 -0.83 6.70
CA TYR A 36 8.22 -0.25 6.57
C TYR A 36 7.15 -1.23 7.04
N TYR A 37 6.22 -0.76 7.87
CA TYR A 37 5.12 -1.58 8.38
C TYR A 37 3.85 -1.29 7.60
N TRP A 38 3.24 -2.34 7.04
CA TRP A 38 1.91 -2.25 6.44
C TRP A 38 0.87 -2.76 7.42
N GLU A 39 -0.23 -2.01 7.54
CA GLU A 39 -1.44 -2.54 8.15
C GLU A 39 -2.00 -3.69 7.30
N LYS A 40 -2.42 -4.76 7.97
CA LYS A 40 -2.99 -5.95 7.33
C LYS A 40 -4.31 -6.29 8.01
N ASN A 41 -5.26 -6.78 7.23
CA ASN A 41 -6.48 -7.36 7.75
C ASN A 41 -6.20 -8.76 8.36
N ASP A 42 -7.25 -9.39 8.88
CA ASP A 42 -7.17 -10.72 9.52
C ASP A 42 -6.69 -11.83 8.57
N ASP A 43 -6.88 -11.67 7.26
CA ASP A 43 -6.41 -12.62 6.24
C ASP A 43 -4.96 -12.37 5.76
N GLY A 44 -4.33 -11.31 6.27
CA GLY A 44 -2.98 -10.90 5.90
C GLY A 44 -2.89 -9.99 4.67
N THR A 45 -4.01 -9.63 4.06
CA THR A 45 -4.09 -8.62 2.99
C THR A 45 -3.81 -7.23 3.52
N ARG A 46 -2.95 -6.50 2.82
CA ARG A 46 -2.57 -5.13 3.17
C ARG A 46 -3.71 -4.14 2.93
N TYR A 47 -3.89 -3.25 3.90
CA TYR A 47 -4.60 -1.99 3.75
C TYR A 47 -3.61 -0.89 3.41
N TYR A 48 -4.04 0.05 2.57
CA TYR A 48 -3.23 1.18 2.18
C TYR A 48 -3.99 2.48 2.47
N THR A 49 -3.36 3.34 3.25
CA THR A 49 -3.77 4.70 3.55
C THR A 49 -3.30 5.68 2.47
N HIS A 50 -3.65 6.96 2.62
CA HIS A 50 -3.06 8.02 1.80
C HIS A 50 -1.53 8.15 2.03
N TYR A 51 -1.05 7.96 3.25
CA TYR A 51 0.39 7.98 3.54
C TYR A 51 1.17 6.85 2.84
N ASP A 52 0.56 5.67 2.76
CA ASP A 52 1.09 4.53 2.01
C ASP A 52 1.21 4.87 0.52
N GLN A 53 0.20 5.56 -0.04
CA GLN A 53 0.21 6.02 -1.43
C GLN A 53 1.41 6.93 -1.70
N ASP A 54 1.62 7.95 -0.86
CA ASP A 54 2.73 8.91 -1.02
C ASP A 54 4.09 8.21 -0.92
N THR A 55 4.22 7.27 0.03
CA THR A 55 5.43 6.45 0.18
C THR A 55 5.71 5.62 -1.09
N LEU A 56 4.67 4.99 -1.66
CA LEU A 56 4.79 4.20 -2.88
C LEU A 56 5.11 5.05 -4.11
N ILE A 57 4.60 6.28 -4.19
CA ILE A 57 4.94 7.24 -5.25
C ILE A 57 6.42 7.61 -5.18
N LEU A 58 6.95 7.86 -3.99
CA LEU A 58 8.38 8.13 -3.81
C LEU A 58 9.25 6.93 -4.22
N PHE A 59 8.79 5.70 -3.95
CA PHE A 59 9.49 4.47 -4.35
C PHE A 59 9.52 4.24 -5.87
N LYS A 60 8.58 4.82 -6.63
CA LYS A 60 8.52 4.73 -8.10
C LYS A 60 9.66 5.48 -8.81
N SER A 61 10.25 6.48 -8.14
CA SER A 61 11.24 7.41 -8.69
C SER A 61 12.65 6.82 -8.67
#